data_AF-A0A942NWM0-F1
#
_entry.id   AF-A0A942NWM0-F1
#
_cell.length_a   1.000
_cell.length_b   1.000
_cell.length_c   1.000
_cell.angle_alpha   90.00
_cell.angle_beta   90.00
_cell.angle_gamma   90.00
#
_symmetry.space_group_name_H-M   'P 1'
#
loop_
_entity.id
_entity.type
_entity.pdbx_description
1 polymer ?
#
loop_
_entity_poly.entity_id
_entity_poly.type
_entity_poly.pdbx_seq_one_letter_code
_entity_poly.pdbx_strand_id
1 'polypeptide(L)'
;MISEIKRIANQNPQGFTISLPNLEHVKSGWIVALKETQNSFGDEGLKKVIETSLNTSQKLGGWKEGKDFYWDTVITFDTKEDAIRAGIENGQIAIYHIETASLIYL
;
A
#
# COMPACT_ATOMS: atom_id res chain seq x y z
N MET A 1 3.37 3.85 -16.66
CA MET A 1 3.33 3.48 -15.22
C MET A 1 2.12 4.07 -14.51
N ILE A 2 1.99 5.41 -14.37
CA ILE A 2 0.85 6.05 -13.68
C ILE A 2 -0.52 5.59 -14.21
N SER A 3 -0.73 5.63 -15.52
CA SER A 3 -1.99 5.21 -16.16
C SER A 3 -2.35 3.76 -15.83
N GLU A 4 -1.35 2.89 -15.79
CA GLU A 4 -1.53 1.46 -15.53
C GLU A 4 -1.83 1.19 -14.06
N ILE A 5 -1.17 1.89 -13.13
CA ILE A 5 -1.49 1.83 -11.70
C ILE A 5 -2.93 2.30 -11.47
N LYS A 6 -3.35 3.40 -12.10
CA LYS A 6 -4.75 3.86 -12.04
C LYS A 6 -5.71 2.84 -12.63
N ARG A 7 -5.35 2.15 -13.72
CA ARG A 7 -6.17 1.08 -14.30
C ARG A 7 -6.35 -0.07 -13.31
N ILE A 8 -5.28 -0.53 -12.67
CA ILE A 8 -5.30 -1.57 -11.62
C ILE A 8 -6.17 -1.11 -10.45
N ALA A 9 -5.99 0.12 -9.97
CA ALA A 9 -6.76 0.68 -8.87
C ALA A 9 -8.27 0.72 -9.16
N ASN A 10 -8.66 1.14 -10.37
CA ASN A 10 -10.06 1.15 -10.80
C ASN A 10 -10.67 -0.26 -10.89
N GLN A 11 -9.86 -1.28 -11.18
CA GLN A 11 -10.29 -2.68 -11.16
C GLN A 11 -10.37 -3.26 -9.73
N ASN A 12 -9.70 -2.64 -8.77
CA ASN A 12 -9.58 -3.10 -7.38
C ASN A 12 -9.93 -1.98 -6.39
N PRO A 13 -11.17 -1.45 -6.40
CA PRO A 13 -11.53 -0.28 -5.59
C PRO A 13 -11.46 -0.53 -4.08
N GLN A 14 -11.59 -1.78 -3.64
CA GLN A 14 -11.53 -2.16 -2.22
C GLN A 14 -10.11 -2.21 -1.66
N GLY A 15 -9.09 -2.14 -2.51
CA GLY A 15 -7.70 -2.26 -2.10
C GLY A 15 -6.89 -3.12 -3.07
N PHE A 16 -5.64 -2.75 -3.28
CA PHE A 16 -4.66 -3.56 -3.97
C PHE A 16 -3.26 -3.33 -3.42
N THR A 17 -2.34 -4.25 -3.72
CA THR A 17 -0.91 -4.07 -3.50
C THR A 17 -0.16 -4.69 -4.68
N ILE A 18 0.78 -3.94 -5.24
CA ILE A 18 1.59 -4.35 -6.39
C ILE A 18 3.08 -4.08 -6.15
N SER A 19 3.92 -4.88 -6.79
CA SER A 19 5.35 -4.63 -6.89
C SER A 19 5.66 -3.61 -8.00
N LEU A 20 6.71 -2.82 -7.80
CA LEU A 20 7.30 -1.96 -8.81
C LEU A 20 8.66 -2.54 -9.25
N PRO A 21 9.06 -2.36 -10.51
CA PRO A 21 8.35 -1.63 -11.57
C PRO A 21 7.33 -2.48 -12.36
N ASN A 22 7.27 -3.79 -12.12
CA ASN A 22 6.55 -4.75 -12.98
C ASN A 22 5.03 -4.74 -12.82
N LEU A 23 4.50 -4.11 -11.76
CA LEU A 23 3.08 -4.00 -11.45
C LEU A 23 2.39 -5.34 -11.18
N GLU A 24 3.14 -6.32 -10.65
CA GLU A 24 2.59 -7.62 -10.29
C GLU A 24 1.92 -7.55 -8.92
N HIS A 25 0.75 -8.17 -8.78
CA HIS A 25 0.06 -8.24 -7.49
C HIS A 25 0.88 -9.04 -6.47
N VAL A 26 1.01 -8.46 -5.27
CA VAL A 26 1.55 -9.19 -4.11
C VAL A 26 0.50 -10.19 -3.65
N LYS A 27 0.92 -11.44 -3.42
CA LYS A 27 0.01 -12.58 -3.18
C LYS A 27 -0.02 -13.09 -1.74
N SER A 28 0.90 -12.62 -0.90
CA SER A 28 1.08 -13.11 0.46
C SER A 28 1.76 -12.09 1.35
N GLY A 29 1.57 -12.25 2.66
CA GLY A 29 2.21 -11.49 3.71
C GLY A 29 1.35 -10.36 4.29
N TRP A 30 1.94 -9.72 5.28
CA TRP A 30 1.38 -8.61 6.03
C TRP A 30 1.83 -7.27 5.43
N ILE A 31 0.88 -6.38 5.21
CA ILE A 31 1.05 -5.09 4.57
C ILE A 31 0.96 -3.98 5.62
N VAL A 32 2.01 -3.16 5.64
CA VAL A 32 2.13 -1.98 6.50
C VAL A 32 2.45 -0.78 5.63
N ALA A 33 1.66 0.29 5.74
CA ALA A 33 1.93 1.54 5.04
C ALA A 33 3.11 2.29 5.66
N LEU A 34 3.91 2.93 4.82
CA LEU A 34 4.98 3.85 5.23
C LEU A 34 4.38 5.19 5.64
N LYS A 35 4.87 5.73 6.76
CA LYS A 35 4.40 7.01 7.30
C LYS A 35 4.60 8.16 6.33
N GLU A 36 5.68 8.12 5.55
CA GLU A 36 6.10 9.16 4.61
C GLU A 36 5.08 9.43 3.52
N THR A 37 4.26 8.42 3.16
CA THR A 37 3.24 8.53 2.11
C THR A 37 1.84 8.79 2.61
N GLN A 38 1.63 8.97 3.93
CA GLN A 38 0.30 9.29 4.45
C GLN A 38 -0.31 10.53 3.76
N ASN A 39 -1.63 10.49 3.59
CA ASN A 39 -2.48 11.50 2.96
C ASN A 39 -2.13 11.76 1.49
N SER A 40 -1.64 10.75 0.77
CA SER A 40 -1.32 10.87 -0.65
C SER A 40 -2.54 10.54 -1.51
N PHE A 41 -3.18 11.59 -2.03
CA PHE A 41 -4.36 11.49 -2.89
C PHE A 41 -4.09 12.00 -4.31
N GLY A 42 -4.91 11.53 -5.25
CA GLY A 42 -4.89 12.01 -6.63
C GLY A 42 -3.54 11.79 -7.34
N ASP A 43 -3.27 12.60 -8.36
CA ASP A 43 -2.11 12.39 -9.25
C ASP A 43 -0.78 12.75 -8.60
N GLU A 44 -0.76 13.83 -7.82
CA GLU A 44 0.46 14.25 -7.11
C GLU A 44 0.80 13.30 -5.97
N GLY A 45 -0.22 12.81 -5.24
CA GLY A 45 -0.02 11.75 -4.24
C GLY A 45 0.55 10.48 -4.87
N LEU A 46 0.01 10.06 -6.02
CA LEU A 46 0.50 8.89 -6.73
C LEU A 46 1.96 9.06 -7.19
N LYS A 47 2.36 10.22 -7.71
CA LYS A 47 3.75 10.49 -8.09
C LYS A 47 4.70 10.37 -6.89
N LYS A 48 4.34 11.01 -5.77
CA LYS A 48 5.11 10.93 -4.52
C LYS A 48 5.26 9.49 -4.03
N VAL A 49 4.18 8.71 -4.08
CA VAL A 49 4.19 7.31 -3.65
C VAL A 49 5.04 6.45 -4.57
N ILE A 50 4.94 6.63 -5.89
CA ILE A 50 5.80 5.93 -6.86
C ILE A 50 7.28 6.21 -6.58
N GLU A 51 7.65 7.47 -6.40
CA GLU A 51 9.02 7.86 -6.09
C GLU A 51 9.50 7.24 -4.78
N THR A 52 8.68 7.32 -3.73
CA THR A 52 9.02 6.75 -2.41
C THR A 52 9.15 5.23 -2.50
N SER A 53 8.22 4.54 -3.16
CA SER A 53 8.23 3.09 -3.36
C SER A 53 9.47 2.63 -4.11
N LEU A 54 9.87 3.31 -5.19
CA LEU A 54 11.05 2.94 -5.97
C LEU A 54 12.36 3.08 -5.18
N ASN A 55 12.40 3.97 -4.19
CA ASN A 55 13.57 4.21 -3.34
C ASN A 55 13.55 3.41 -2.02
N THR A 56 12.49 2.63 -1.74
CA THR A 56 12.33 1.92 -0.46
C THR A 56 11.94 0.45 -0.66
N SER A 57 10.65 0.13 -0.61
CA SER A 57 10.11 -1.23 -0.55
C SER A 57 9.83 -1.86 -1.91
N GLN A 58 9.87 -1.05 -2.97
CA GLN A 58 9.41 -1.36 -4.32
C GLN A 58 7.98 -1.89 -4.35
N LYS A 59 7.12 -1.45 -3.41
CA LYS A 59 5.71 -1.87 -3.35
C LYS A 59 4.80 -0.68 -3.08
N LEU A 60 3.71 -0.66 -3.82
CA LEU A 60 2.68 0.36 -3.76
C LEU A 60 1.34 -0.31 -3.48
N GLY A 61 0.56 0.29 -2.59
CA GLY A 61 -0.83 -0.06 -2.35
C GLY A 61 -1.75 1.14 -2.52
N GLY A 62 -3.05 0.87 -2.43
CA GLY A 62 -4.06 1.91 -2.41
C GLY A 62 -5.46 1.35 -2.44
N TRP A 63 -6.43 2.17 -2.05
CA TRP A 63 -7.86 1.86 -2.10
C TRP A 63 -8.65 3.11 -2.48
N LYS A 64 -9.90 2.92 -2.89
CA LYS A 64 -10.78 4.04 -3.18
C LYS A 64 -11.32 4.62 -1.87
N GLU A 65 -11.05 5.89 -1.64
CA GLU A 65 -11.55 6.64 -0.49
C GLU A 65 -12.47 7.77 -0.96
N GLY A 66 -13.77 7.55 -0.81
CA GLY A 66 -14.79 8.44 -1.33
C GLY A 66 -14.72 8.57 -2.86
N LYS A 67 -14.39 9.78 -3.34
CA LYS A 67 -14.29 10.08 -4.77
C LYS A 67 -12.89 9.86 -5.35
N ASP A 68 -11.87 9.84 -4.50
CA ASP A 68 -10.46 9.78 -4.87
C ASP A 68 -9.86 8.42 -4.49
N PHE A 69 -8.64 8.15 -4.94
CA PHE A 69 -7.84 7.02 -4.47
C PHE A 69 -6.81 7.52 -3.46
N TYR A 70 -6.68 6.77 -2.36
CA TYR A 70 -5.58 6.88 -1.41
C TYR A 70 -4.44 5.97 -1.89
N TRP A 71 -3.22 6.49 -1.89
CA TRP A 71 -2.04 5.77 -2.33
C TRP A 71 -1.03 5.65 -1.19
N ASP A 72 -0.43 4.47 -1.05
CA ASP A 72 0.61 4.23 -0.04
C ASP A 72 1.81 3.52 -0.63
N THR A 73 3.00 3.89 -0.15
CA THR A 73 4.14 2.98 -0.22
C THR A 73 3.97 2.00 0.93
N VAL A 74 4.11 0.71 0.64
CA VAL A 74 3.87 -0.34 1.64
C VAL A 74 5.07 -1.26 1.79
N ILE A 75 5.25 -1.83 2.98
CA ILE A 75 6.22 -2.89 3.27
C ILE A 75 5.47 -4.19 3.50
N THR A 76 6.06 -5.29 3.04
CA THR A 76 5.58 -6.66 3.26
C THR A 76 6.38 -7.33 4.37
N PHE A 77 5.70 -7.97 5.31
CA PHE A 77 6.29 -8.77 6.39
C PHE A 77 5.73 -10.20 6.36
N ASP A 78 6.56 -11.18 6.73
CA ASP A 78 6.16 -12.59 6.74
C ASP A 78 5.39 -12.96 8.02
N THR A 79 5.65 -12.26 9.12
CA THR A 79 5.03 -12.53 10.43
C THR A 79 4.10 -11.40 10.85
N LYS A 80 3.05 -11.75 11.60
CA LYS A 80 2.12 -10.79 12.18
C LYS A 80 2.81 -9.90 13.20
N GLU A 81 3.71 -10.48 14.00
CA GLU A 81 4.43 -9.82 15.08
C GLU A 81 5.32 -8.70 14.54
N ASP A 82 6.07 -8.94 13.46
CA ASP A 82 6.90 -7.91 12.82
C ASP A 82 6.05 -6.82 12.18
N ALA A 83 4.93 -7.20 11.56
CA ALA A 83 4.01 -6.24 10.96
C ALA A 83 3.35 -5.33 12.00
N ILE A 84 2.94 -5.86 13.16
CA ILE A 84 2.40 -5.08 14.29
C ILE A 84 3.44 -4.07 14.77
N ARG A 85 4.67 -4.53 15.03
CA ARG A 85 5.77 -3.66 15.49
C ARG A 85 6.04 -2.55 14.49
N ALA A 86 6.20 -2.89 13.21
CA ALA A 86 6.44 -1.93 12.16
C ALA A 86 5.28 -0.94 11.98
N GLY A 87 4.03 -1.40 12.11
CA GLY A 87 2.85 -0.54 12.01
C GLY A 87 2.78 0.48 13.14
N ILE A 88 3.08 0.08 14.38
CA ILE A 88 3.17 1.00 15.53
C ILE A 88 4.30 2.02 15.31
N GLU A 89 5.49 1.57 14.88
CA GLU A 89 6.63 2.45 14.59
C GLU A 89 6.32 3.46 13.47
N ASN A 90 5.54 3.05 12.46
CA ASN A 90 5.08 3.91 11.37
C ASN A 90 3.84 4.76 11.73
N GLY A 91 3.29 4.63 12.94
CA GLY A 91 2.09 5.36 13.37
C GLY A 91 0.84 4.99 12.56
N GLN A 92 0.75 3.74 12.12
CA GLN A 92 -0.44 3.20 11.45
C GLN A 92 -1.49 2.81 12.48
N ILE A 93 -2.76 2.94 12.10
CA ILE A 93 -3.90 2.49 12.93
C ILE A 93 -4.26 1.03 12.67
N ALA A 94 -3.77 0.45 11.58
CA ALA A 94 -4.05 -0.92 11.19
C ALA A 94 -3.00 -1.50 10.23
N ILE A 95 -2.95 -2.83 10.16
CA ILE A 95 -2.19 -3.62 9.19
C ILE A 95 -3.13 -4.58 8.46
N TYR A 96 -2.74 -4.99 7.25
CA TYR A 96 -3.56 -5.87 6.42
C TYR A 96 -2.86 -7.18 6.10
N HIS A 97 -3.57 -8.31 6.16
CA HIS A 97 -3.05 -9.62 5.76
C HIS A 97 -3.67 -10.05 4.43
N ILE A 98 -2.83 -10.30 3.41
CA ILE A 98 -3.31 -10.58 2.05
C ILE A 98 -4.10 -11.89 1.98
N GLU A 99 -3.56 -12.96 2.56
CA GLU A 99 -4.10 -14.31 2.41
C GLU A 99 -5.48 -14.46 3.03
N THR A 100 -5.74 -13.78 4.14
CA THR A 100 -7.02 -13.85 4.86
C THR A 100 -7.91 -12.64 4.64
N ALA A 101 -7.46 -11.69 3.80
CA ALA A 101 -8.13 -10.41 3.57
C ALA A 101 -8.55 -9.70 4.86
N SER A 102 -7.69 -9.72 5.88
CA SER A 102 -8.04 -9.28 7.24
C SER A 102 -7.31 -7.99 7.60
N LEU A 103 -8.06 -7.01 8.10
CA LEU A 103 -7.53 -5.79 8.70
C LEU A 103 -7.42 -5.97 10.22
N ILE A 104 -6.26 -5.67 10.79
CA ILE A 104 -6.04 -5.71 12.24
C ILE A 104 -5.68 -4.32 12.72
N TYR A 105 -6.46 -3.80 13.68
CA TYR A 105 -6.21 -2.52 14.33
C TYR A 105 -5.08 -2.64 15.38
N LEU A 106 -4.25 -1.61 15.48
CA LEU A 106 -3.07 -1.52 16.35
C LEU A 106 -3.31 -0.70 17.61
#